data_AF-A0A349TEM4-F1
#
_entry.id   AF-A0A349TEM4-F1
#
_cell.length_a   1.000
_cell.length_b   1.000
_cell.length_c   1.000
_cell.angle_alpha   90.00
_cell.angle_beta   90.00
_cell.angle_gamma   90.00
#
_symmetry.space_group_name_H-M   'P 1'
#
loop_
_entity.id
_entity.type
_entity.pdbx_description
1 polymer ?
#
loop_
_entity_poly.entity_id
_entity_poly.type
_entity_poly.pdbx_seq_one_letter_code
_entity_poly.pdbx_strand_id
1 'polypeptide(L)' 'MASAASSPAQPHGATGVIVLADGSVIWGRGFGATGDAVGEVCFNTAMTGYQEVMTDPSYAG' A
#
# COMPACT_ATOMS: atom_id res chain seq x y z
N MET A 1 13.98 -12.23 7.33
CA MET A 1 12.90 -12.52 8.29
C MET A 1 12.76 -11.31 9.20
N ALA A 2 11.94 -10.33 8.81
CA ALA A 2 11.69 -9.16 9.67
C ALA A 2 11.01 -9.65 10.95
N SER A 3 11.63 -9.34 12.09
CA SER A 3 11.09 -9.66 13.42
C SER A 3 9.71 -9.04 13.57
N ALA A 4 8.75 -9.79 14.12
CA ALA A 4 7.40 -9.35 14.43
C ALA A 4 7.43 -8.28 15.56
N ALA A 5 7.96 -7.10 15.27
CA ALA A 5 7.69 -5.92 16.06
C ALA A 5 6.17 -5.71 16.02
N SER A 6 5.56 -5.53 17.20
CA SER A 6 4.11 -5.52 17.40
C SER A 6 3.43 -4.62 16.38
N SER A 7 2.84 -5.24 15.34
CA SER A 7 1.99 -4.50 14.42
C SER A 7 0.86 -3.88 15.26
N PRO A 8 0.58 -2.57 15.12
CA PRO A 8 -0.55 -1.97 15.80
C PRO A 8 -1.79 -2.80 15.46
N ALA A 9 -2.58 -3.17 16.48
CA ALA A 9 -3.78 -3.97 16.29
C ALA A 9 -4.69 -3.32 15.23
N GLN A 10 -5.30 -4.13 14.37
CA GLN A 10 -6.19 -3.66 13.31
C GLN A 10 -7.29 -2.76 13.89
N PRO A 11 -7.36 -1.47 13.50
CA PRO A 11 -8.42 -0.58 13.93
C PRO A 11 -9.79 -1.03 13.42
N HIS A 12 -10.84 -0.72 14.16
CA HIS A 12 -12.20 -1.04 13.75
C HIS A 12 -12.56 -0.37 12.41
N GLY A 13 -13.03 -1.16 11.45
CA GLY A 13 -13.44 -0.67 10.12
C GLY A 13 -12.29 -0.49 9.12
N ALA A 14 -11.06 -0.92 9.45
CA ALA A 14 -10.00 -1.09 8.46
C ALA A 14 -10.22 -2.39 7.67
N THR A 15 -10.06 -2.33 6.35
CA THR A 15 -10.21 -3.48 5.44
C THR A 15 -8.94 -3.78 4.62
N GLY A 16 -7.90 -2.96 4.77
CA GLY A 16 -6.60 -3.15 4.12
C GLY A 16 -5.46 -2.57 4.94
N VAL A 17 -4.22 -2.92 4.58
CA VAL A 17 -3.01 -2.53 5.29
C VAL A 17 -1.83 -2.40 4.31
N ILE A 18 -0.96 -1.43 4.54
CA ILE A 18 0.35 -1.32 3.90
C ILE A 18 1.41 -1.66 4.96
N VAL A 19 2.30 -2.60 4.64
CA VAL A 19 3.42 -3.01 5.50
C VAL A 19 4.73 -2.69 4.77
N LEU A 20 5.59 -1.88 5.39
CA LEU A 20 6.86 -1.46 4.81
C LEU A 20 8.03 -2.32 5.32
N ALA A 21 9.14 -2.33 4.58
CA ALA A 21 10.30 -3.14 4.89
C ALA A 21 10.98 -2.78 6.24
N ASP A 22 10.78 -1.56 6.73
CA ASP A 22 11.25 -1.09 8.03
C ASP A 22 10.38 -1.56 9.21
N GLY A 23 9.28 -2.26 8.93
CA GLY A 23 8.30 -2.72 9.91
C GLY A 23 7.16 -1.73 10.17
N SER A 24 7.11 -0.60 9.48
CA SER A 24 5.98 0.34 9.55
C SER A 24 4.70 -0.29 9.02
N VAL A 25 3.59 -0.09 9.74
CA VAL A 25 2.26 -0.64 9.41
C VAL A 25 1.25 0.50 9.35
N ILE A 26 0.59 0.65 8.20
CA ILE A 26 -0.39 1.70 7.94
C ILE A 26 -1.72 1.05 7.58
N TRP A 27 -2.71 1.16 8.47
CA TRP A 27 -4.05 0.61 8.27
C TRP A 27 -4.94 1.55 7.45
N GLY A 28 -5.79 0.98 6.59
CA GLY A 28 -6.71 1.75 5.74
C GLY A 28 -7.95 0.96 5.32
N ARG A 29 -8.66 1.50 4.33
CA ARG A 29 -9.81 0.85 3.68
C ARG A 29 -9.47 0.56 2.22
N GLY A 30 -9.56 -0.69 1.81
CA GLY A 30 -9.42 -1.09 0.42
C GLY A 30 -10.60 -0.61 -0.43
N PHE A 31 -10.32 -0.19 -1.66
CA PHE A 31 -11.33 0.21 -2.65
C PHE A 31 -11.19 -0.53 -4.00
N GLY A 32 -10.10 -1.30 -4.18
CA GLY A 32 -9.82 -2.06 -5.40
C GLY A 32 -10.11 -3.56 -5.25
N ALA A 33 -9.41 -4.37 -6.04
CA ALA A 33 -9.50 -5.83 -5.94
C ALA A 33 -9.02 -6.33 -4.57
N THR A 34 -9.67 -7.38 -4.07
CA THR A 34 -9.24 -8.06 -2.83
C THR A 34 -8.07 -8.98 -3.11
N GLY A 35 -7.06 -8.95 -2.24
CA GLY A 35 -5.88 -9.79 -2.32
C GLY A 35 -4.69 -9.12 -1.64
N ASP A 36 -3.52 -9.70 -1.83
CA ASP A 36 -2.23 -9.14 -1.43
C ASP A 36 -1.33 -8.93 -2.66
N ALA A 37 -0.46 -7.93 -2.57
CA ALA A 37 0.55 -7.62 -3.57
C ALA A 37 1.80 -7.11 -2.86
N VAL A 38 2.97 -7.32 -3.48
CA VAL A 38 4.26 -6.85 -3.00
C VAL A 38 4.92 -6.07 -4.12
N GLY A 39 5.42 -4.88 -3.81
CA GLY A 39 6.08 -4.01 -4.79
C GLY A 39 6.81 -2.86 -4.10
N GLU A 40 7.43 -2.00 -4.90
CA GLU A 40 8.05 -0.76 -4.39
C GLU A 40 6.97 0.29 -4.10
N VAL A 41 7.07 0.94 -2.95
CA VAL A 41 6.17 2.04 -2.60
C VAL A 41 6.77 3.36 -3.07
N CYS A 42 6.15 3.97 -4.08
CA CYS A 42 6.53 5.27 -4.64
C CYS A 42 5.47 6.35 -4.34
N PHE A 43 5.85 7.63 -4.46
CA PHE A 43 4.90 8.75 -4.45
C PHE A 43 5.08 9.63 -5.70
N ASN A 44 3.98 10.21 -6.17
CA ASN A 44 3.97 11.14 -7.30
C ASN A 44 3.26 12.44 -6.88
N THR A 45 3.81 13.59 -7.27
CA THR A 45 3.30 14.93 -6.91
C THR A 45 2.23 15.46 -7.87
N ALA A 46 1.93 14.72 -8.94
CA ALA A 46 0.86 15.06 -9.87
C ALA A 46 -0.50 15.11 -9.14
N MET A 47 -1.23 16.20 -9.31
CA MET A 47 -2.55 16.40 -8.70
C MET A 47 -3.70 15.90 -9.58
N THR A 48 -3.43 15.58 -10.85
CA THR A 48 -4.42 15.14 -11.86
C THR A 48 -3.80 14.11 -12.81
N GLY A 49 -4.60 13.44 -13.64
CA GLY A 49 -4.11 12.44 -14.61
C GLY A 49 -3.89 11.04 -14.00
N TYR A 50 -4.69 10.66 -13.00
CA TYR A 50 -4.52 9.40 -12.27
C TYR A 50 -4.74 8.17 -13.15
N GLN A 51 -5.54 8.28 -14.21
CA GLN A 51 -5.82 7.15 -15.11
C GLN A 51 -4.59 6.84 -15.94
N GLU A 52 -3.97 7.87 -16.50
CA GLU A 52 -2.77 7.76 -17.32
C GLU A 52 -1.59 7.24 -16.49
N VAL A 53 -1.39 7.79 -15.29
CA VAL A 53 -0.34 7.36 -14.36
C VAL A 53 -0.52 5.89 -13.95
N MET A 54 -1.76 5.45 -13.68
CA MET A 54 -2.04 4.05 -13.31
C MET A 54 -1.74 3.05 -14.44
N THR A 55 -1.68 3.51 -15.69
CA THR A 55 -1.39 2.69 -16.87
C THR A 55 0.05 2.82 -17.38
N ASP A 56 0.87 3.65 -16.74
CA ASP A 56 2.25 3.86 -17.16
C ASP A 56 3.10 2.60 -16.87
N PRO A 57 3.72 1.98 -17.89
CA PRO A 57 4.57 0.79 -17.71
C PRO A 57 5.71 0.96 -16.70
N SER A 58 6.11 2.18 -16.41
CA SER A 58 7.16 2.51 -15.44
C SER A 58 6.81 2.14 -14.00
N TYR A 59 5.52 1.91 -13.69
CA TYR A 59 5.04 1.44 -12.38
C TYR A 59 4.84 -0.08 -12.30
N ALA A 60 5.30 -0.85 -13.29
CA ALA A 60 5.24 -2.31 -13.21
C ALA A 60 6.14 -2.85 -12.08
N GLY A 61 5.53 -3.44 -11.05
CA GLY A 61 6.20 -3.98 -9.86
C GLY A 61 5.23 -4.51 -8.83
#